data_AF-A0AAJ0CZF7-F1
#
_entry.id   AF-A0AAJ0CZF7-F1
#
_cell.length_a   1.000
_cell.length_b   1.000
_cell.length_c   1.000
_cell.angle_alpha   90.00
_cell.angle_beta   90.00
_cell.angle_gamma   90.00
#
_symmetry.space_group_name_H-M   'P 1'
#
loop_
_entity.id
_entity.type
_entity.pdbx_description
1 polymer ?
#
loop_
_entity_poly.entity_id
_entity_poly.type
_entity_poly.pdbx_seq_one_letter_code
_entity_poly.pdbx_strand_id
1 'polypeptide(L)'
;MGSQINDPQELVVLVTGFLVITSSAQSYTGNTRNPYMTQSSARIILLTTRQPFRPQWPVNPSWEIAKDLPPYLPPLQAKYPNARGTVELPPVRILVHPEPLRVNYKFIRDIVPSFWDTYQGYNVDAVIHIGMTGPRTFYQIERRAHRRGYRIVDVDLQLPEEGTYGKPEDPDWIWHDQPDEIISDLDIDDVHKRWQAHSSKDIDLRISENPGRFLCDWIYYCSLSHLLKASRPKKVCFFHVPCDASERSVSQGRELALNMIRAIAESEVLLKQKKSEQNGTET
;
A
#
# COMPACT_ATOMS: atom_id res chain seq x y z
N MET A 1 12.29 20.56 19.35
CA MET A 1 10.89 20.57 18.88
C MET A 1 10.20 19.42 19.58
N GLY A 2 9.22 19.69 20.43
CA GLY A 2 8.55 18.64 21.21
C GLY A 2 7.76 17.71 20.30
N SER A 3 7.93 16.40 20.47
CA SER A 3 7.04 15.39 19.91
C SER A 3 5.62 15.70 20.39
N GLN A 4 4.69 15.94 19.46
CA GLN A 4 3.27 15.98 19.84
C GLN A 4 2.87 14.54 20.15
N ILE A 5 2.82 14.21 21.44
CA ILE A 5 2.17 12.97 21.87
C ILE A 5 0.71 13.13 21.44
N ASN A 6 0.22 12.21 20.61
CA ASN A 6 -1.15 12.23 20.10
C ASN A 6 -2.13 12.56 21.24
N ASP A 7 -3.19 13.31 20.93
CA ASP A 7 -4.38 13.26 21.78
C ASP A 7 -4.80 11.79 21.88
N PRO A 8 -4.86 11.18 23.09
CA PRO A 8 -5.22 9.77 23.24
C PRO A 8 -6.61 9.44 22.68
N GLN A 9 -7.39 10.45 22.30
CA GLN A 9 -8.70 10.31 21.66
C GLN A 9 -8.69 10.46 20.13
N GLU A 10 -7.55 10.64 19.46
CA GLU A 10 -7.47 10.76 17.99
C GLU A 10 -6.96 9.45 17.34
N LEU A 11 -7.55 9.07 16.20
CA LEU A 11 -7.05 7.97 15.36
C LEU A 11 -6.22 8.55 14.20
N VAL A 12 -4.97 8.11 14.06
CA VAL A 12 -4.05 8.61 13.02
C VAL A 12 -3.83 7.54 11.95
N VAL A 13 -4.25 7.85 10.72
CA VAL A 13 -4.08 6.98 9.55
C VAL A 13 -3.09 7.60 8.56
N LEU A 14 -2.01 6.89 8.25
CA LEU A 14 -1.09 7.28 7.18
C LEU A 14 -1.50 6.64 5.85
N VAL A 15 -1.51 7.44 4.79
CA VAL A 15 -1.81 7.00 3.42
C VAL A 15 -0.61 7.25 2.51
N THR A 16 -0.24 6.25 1.70
CA THR A 16 0.84 6.36 0.71
C THR A 16 0.35 5.98 -0.69
N GLY A 17 0.95 6.54 -1.73
CA GLY A 17 0.76 6.13 -3.13
C GLY A 17 2.09 6.02 -3.86
N PHE A 18 2.10 5.42 -5.06
CA PHE A 18 3.31 5.21 -5.85
C PHE A 18 3.45 6.19 -7.01
N LEU A 19 4.68 6.45 -7.44
CA LEU A 19 5.02 7.25 -8.62
C LEU A 19 4.95 6.40 -9.92
N VAL A 20 4.78 7.05 -11.09
CA VAL A 20 5.16 6.48 -12.40
C VAL A 20 6.58 6.90 -12.73
N ILE A 21 7.44 5.97 -13.14
CA ILE A 21 8.68 6.34 -13.83
C ILE A 21 8.46 6.12 -15.33
N THR A 22 8.34 7.22 -16.08
CA THR A 22 8.68 7.20 -17.51
C THR A 22 10.18 7.34 -17.59
N SER A 23 10.87 6.33 -18.14
CA SER A 23 12.32 6.42 -18.32
C SER A 23 12.64 7.56 -19.29
N SER A 24 13.22 8.65 -18.82
CA SER A 24 14.08 9.45 -19.67
C SER A 24 15.35 8.63 -19.89
N ALA A 25 15.39 7.88 -20.99
CA ALA A 25 16.63 7.24 -21.42
C ALA A 25 17.63 8.35 -21.76
N GLN A 26 18.57 8.64 -20.84
CA GLN A 26 19.79 9.33 -21.22
C GLN A 26 20.58 8.40 -22.14
N SER A 27 20.69 8.79 -23.40
CA SER A 27 21.53 8.15 -24.41
C SER A 27 22.99 8.21 -23.98
N TYR A 28 23.50 7.11 -23.45
CA TYR A 28 24.94 6.94 -23.22
C TYR A 28 25.61 6.57 -24.54
N THR A 29 26.13 7.56 -25.28
CA THR A 29 26.96 7.34 -26.46
C THR A 29 28.41 7.06 -26.04
N GLY A 30 28.66 5.87 -25.51
CA GLY A 30 30.00 5.35 -25.26
C GLY A 30 30.63 4.79 -26.53
N ASN A 31 31.40 5.62 -27.24
CA ASN A 31 32.14 5.24 -28.44
C ASN A 31 33.39 4.42 -28.06
N THR A 32 33.40 3.11 -28.33
CA THR A 32 34.65 2.34 -28.49
C THR A 32 34.51 1.33 -29.63
N ARG A 33 35.30 1.54 -30.68
CA ARG A 33 35.46 0.63 -31.82
C ARG A 33 36.34 -0.56 -31.41
N ASN A 34 35.92 -1.78 -31.72
CA ASN A 34 36.82 -2.93 -31.83
C ASN A 34 36.48 -3.72 -33.11
N PRO A 35 37.40 -3.85 -34.09
CA PRO A 35 37.03 -4.30 -35.44
C PRO A 35 37.48 -5.72 -35.76
N TYR A 36 37.11 -6.77 -35.01
CA TYR A 36 37.30 -8.15 -35.48
C TYR A 36 36.28 -9.12 -34.85
N MET A 37 35.18 -9.42 -35.57
CA MET A 37 34.64 -10.79 -35.66
C MET A 37 33.54 -10.87 -36.73
N THR A 38 33.73 -11.82 -37.64
CA THR A 38 32.93 -12.13 -38.82
C THR A 38 31.69 -12.98 -38.51
N GLN A 39 30.61 -12.66 -39.23
CA GLN A 39 29.58 -13.55 -39.79
C GLN A 39 28.85 -14.55 -38.88
N SER A 40 27.64 -14.15 -38.48
CA SER A 40 26.40 -14.91 -38.69
C SER A 40 25.25 -13.99 -38.29
N SER A 41 24.32 -13.73 -39.22
CA SER A 41 23.14 -12.89 -38.97
C SER A 41 22.13 -13.65 -38.11
N ALA A 42 22.54 -14.02 -36.89
CA ALA A 42 21.59 -14.29 -35.83
C ALA A 42 20.85 -12.98 -35.61
N ARG A 43 19.61 -12.92 -36.09
CA ARG A 43 18.64 -11.95 -35.59
C ARG A 43 18.41 -12.30 -34.12
N ILE A 44 19.28 -11.78 -33.26
CA ILE A 44 18.99 -11.64 -31.85
C ILE A 44 17.81 -10.68 -31.81
N ILE A 45 16.60 -11.26 -31.72
CA ILE A 45 15.44 -10.53 -31.26
C ILE A 45 15.77 -10.21 -29.81
N LEU A 46 16.37 -9.03 -29.62
CA LEU A 46 16.57 -8.41 -28.32
C LEU A 46 15.16 -8.09 -27.82
N LEU A 47 14.53 -9.05 -27.12
CA LEU A 47 13.32 -8.85 -26.32
C LEU A 47 13.71 -7.95 -25.13
N THR A 48 13.98 -6.67 -25.41
CA THR A 48 14.40 -5.70 -24.39
C THR A 48 13.24 -5.40 -23.46
N THR A 49 13.36 -5.94 -22.25
CA THR A 49 12.96 -5.32 -20.97
C THR A 49 11.52 -4.79 -20.90
N ARG A 50 10.66 -5.59 -20.24
CA ARG A 50 9.38 -5.14 -19.68
C ARG A 50 9.64 -3.93 -18.79
N GLN A 51 9.35 -2.72 -19.27
CA GLN A 51 9.28 -1.55 -18.40
C GLN A 51 8.26 -1.85 -17.28
N PRO A 52 8.57 -1.57 -16.00
CA PRO A 52 7.66 -1.83 -14.89
C PRO A 52 6.37 -1.01 -15.00
N PHE A 53 6.43 0.16 -15.67
CA PHE A 53 5.25 0.89 -16.12
C PHE A 53 5.25 0.97 -17.63
N ARG A 54 4.09 0.64 -18.22
CA ARG A 54 3.91 0.76 -19.66
C ARG A 54 3.70 2.23 -20.03
N PRO A 55 4.21 2.72 -21.18
CA PRO A 55 4.00 4.11 -21.63
C PRO A 55 2.54 4.54 -21.70
N GLN A 56 1.61 3.58 -21.82
CA GLN A 56 0.17 3.80 -21.80
C GLN A 56 -0.41 4.23 -20.43
N TRP A 57 0.38 4.20 -19.35
CA TRP A 57 -0.02 4.62 -18.00
C TRP A 57 0.95 5.71 -17.47
N PRO A 58 0.92 6.93 -18.04
CA PRO A 58 1.87 8.00 -17.69
C PRO A 58 1.65 8.58 -16.28
N VAL A 59 0.49 8.31 -15.68
CA VAL A 59 0.09 8.79 -14.35
C VAL A 59 -0.30 7.60 -13.48
N ASN A 60 0.11 7.60 -12.21
CA ASN A 60 -0.20 6.53 -11.28
C ASN A 60 -1.41 6.97 -10.45
N PRO A 61 -2.60 6.40 -10.66
CA PRO A 61 -3.80 6.82 -9.95
C PRO A 61 -3.67 6.64 -8.44
N SER A 62 -2.80 5.74 -7.95
CA SER A 62 -2.61 5.58 -6.51
C SER A 62 -2.11 6.86 -5.81
N TRP A 63 -1.18 7.59 -6.43
CA TRP A 63 -0.70 8.87 -5.88
C TRP A 63 -1.71 9.99 -6.09
N GLU A 64 -2.35 10.05 -7.25
CA GLU A 64 -3.37 11.06 -7.55
C GLU A 64 -4.58 10.98 -6.60
N ILE A 65 -4.92 9.75 -6.16
CA ILE A 65 -5.92 9.53 -5.12
C ILE A 65 -5.42 10.01 -3.76
N ALA A 66 -4.20 9.60 -3.37
CA ALA A 66 -3.65 9.85 -2.04
C ALA A 66 -3.38 11.35 -1.76
N LYS A 67 -2.75 12.05 -2.72
CA LYS A 67 -2.22 13.42 -2.52
C LYS A 67 -3.28 14.47 -2.15
N ASP A 68 -4.53 14.22 -2.57
CA ASP A 68 -5.65 15.15 -2.40
C ASP A 68 -6.62 14.69 -1.30
N LEU A 69 -6.24 13.72 -0.47
CA LEU A 69 -7.04 13.36 0.71
C LEU A 69 -7.05 14.51 1.72
N PRO A 70 -8.21 14.84 2.32
CA PRO A 70 -8.28 15.86 3.36
C PRO A 70 -7.48 15.44 4.60
N PRO A 71 -6.98 16.39 5.40
CA PRO A 71 -6.19 16.08 6.61
C PRO A 71 -7.00 15.39 7.73
N TYR A 72 -8.33 15.38 7.60
CA TYR A 72 -9.25 14.74 8.52
C TYR A 72 -10.36 14.03 7.76
N LEU A 73 -10.83 12.90 8.31
CA LEU A 73 -11.98 12.19 7.76
C LEU A 73 -13.24 13.06 7.87
N PRO A 74 -13.90 13.40 6.74
CA PRO A 74 -15.13 14.16 6.78
C PRO A 74 -16.29 13.31 7.34
N PRO A 75 -17.33 13.95 7.91
CA PRO A 75 -18.57 13.25 8.26
C PRO A 75 -19.15 12.47 7.07
N LEU A 76 -19.80 11.35 7.35
CA LEU A 76 -20.46 10.58 6.29
C LEU A 76 -21.57 11.43 5.66
N GLN A 77 -21.54 11.59 4.33
CA GLN A 77 -22.54 12.40 3.64
C GLN A 77 -23.92 11.74 3.72
N ALA A 78 -24.97 12.54 3.94
CA ALA A 78 -26.35 12.05 4.08
C ALA A 78 -26.89 11.31 2.84
N LYS A 79 -26.22 11.44 1.68
CA LYS A 79 -26.57 10.74 0.45
C LYS A 79 -26.28 9.22 0.49
N TYR A 80 -25.47 8.76 1.45
CA TYR A 80 -25.16 7.33 1.59
C TYR A 80 -26.24 6.61 2.42
N PRO A 81 -26.65 5.39 2.03
CA PRO A 81 -27.80 4.70 2.62
C PRO A 81 -27.73 4.49 4.14
N ASN A 82 -26.53 4.45 4.72
CA ASN A 82 -26.28 4.07 6.11
C ASN A 82 -25.88 5.24 7.03
N ALA A 83 -26.11 6.50 6.64
CA ALA A 83 -25.79 7.66 7.47
C ALA A 83 -26.44 7.71 8.87
N ARG A 84 -27.46 6.87 9.13
CA ARG A 84 -28.18 6.81 10.42
C ARG A 84 -27.70 5.70 11.39
N GLY A 85 -26.74 4.86 10.99
CA GLY A 85 -26.24 3.73 11.79
C GLY A 85 -24.73 3.74 12.02
N THR A 86 -24.06 4.87 11.80
CA THR A 86 -22.61 5.01 11.94
C THR A 86 -22.21 5.00 13.41
N VAL A 87 -21.13 4.27 13.72
CA VAL A 87 -20.48 4.30 15.03
C VAL A 87 -19.99 5.73 15.30
N GLU A 88 -20.14 6.21 16.53
CA GLU A 88 -19.51 7.48 16.91
C GLU A 88 -17.99 7.32 16.83
N LEU A 89 -17.37 8.05 15.90
CA LEU A 89 -15.95 7.98 15.66
C LEU A 89 -15.23 9.09 16.43
N PRO A 90 -14.06 8.79 17.02
CA PRO A 90 -13.12 9.85 17.37
C PRO A 90 -12.70 10.65 16.11
N PRO A 91 -12.10 11.84 16.28
CA PRO A 91 -11.40 12.49 15.18
C PRO A 91 -10.44 11.52 14.50
N VAL A 92 -10.54 11.39 13.18
CA VAL A 92 -9.64 10.57 12.37
C VAL A 92 -8.76 11.49 11.56
N ARG A 93 -7.49 11.61 11.95
CA ARG A 93 -6.47 12.34 11.22
C ARG A 93 -5.95 11.48 10.08
N ILE A 94 -5.83 12.10 8.91
CA ILE A 94 -5.27 11.48 7.72
C ILE A 94 -3.94 12.17 7.43
N LEU A 95 -2.85 11.43 7.55
CA LEU A 95 -1.53 11.86 7.12
C LEU A 95 -1.31 11.33 5.71
N VAL A 96 -0.92 12.20 4.78
CA VAL A 96 -0.52 11.80 3.44
C VAL A 96 1.00 11.86 3.37
N HIS A 97 1.63 10.80 2.87
CA HIS A 97 3.07 10.83 2.62
C HIS A 97 3.40 11.98 1.64
N PRO A 98 4.39 12.85 1.92
CA PRO A 98 4.55 14.13 1.22
C PRO A 98 4.89 13.98 -0.27
N GLU A 99 5.49 12.85 -0.65
CA GLU A 99 5.87 12.55 -2.03
C GLU A 99 5.39 11.15 -2.43
N PRO A 100 5.18 10.88 -3.73
CA PRO A 100 4.87 9.53 -4.17
C PRO A 100 6.04 8.58 -3.92
N LEU A 101 5.74 7.39 -3.41
CA LEU A 101 6.76 6.38 -3.18
C LEU A 101 7.31 5.85 -4.49
N ARG A 102 8.64 5.75 -4.54
CA ARG A 102 9.33 5.18 -5.68
C ARG A 102 9.10 3.67 -5.75
N VAL A 103 8.86 3.17 -6.96
CA VAL A 103 8.61 1.74 -7.20
C VAL A 103 9.94 1.01 -7.26
N ASN A 104 10.59 0.85 -6.11
CA ASN A 104 11.93 0.30 -5.96
C ASN A 104 12.08 -0.48 -4.65
N TYR A 105 12.63 -1.69 -4.73
CA TYR A 105 12.63 -2.63 -3.62
C TYR A 105 13.44 -2.11 -2.43
N LYS A 106 14.66 -1.63 -2.70
CA LYS A 106 15.56 -1.10 -1.68
C LYS A 106 14.99 0.14 -1.00
N PHE A 107 14.54 1.11 -1.79
CA PHE A 107 13.92 2.34 -1.29
C PHE A 107 12.75 2.04 -0.34
N ILE A 108 11.85 1.14 -0.75
CA ILE A 108 10.70 0.76 0.09
C ILE A 108 11.15 0.07 1.38
N ARG A 109 12.11 -0.86 1.29
CA ARG A 109 12.66 -1.54 2.47
C ARG A 109 13.25 -0.55 3.47
N ASP A 110 13.93 0.49 2.98
CA ASP A 110 14.61 1.47 3.81
C ASP A 110 13.66 2.51 4.41
N ILE A 111 12.60 2.92 3.69
CA ILE A 111 11.70 3.99 4.15
C ILE A 111 10.60 3.50 5.11
N VAL A 112 10.11 2.27 4.94
CA VAL A 112 8.96 1.73 5.71
C VAL A 112 9.13 1.82 7.24
N PRO A 113 10.31 1.54 7.83
CA PRO A 113 10.50 1.71 9.27
C PRO A 113 10.22 3.14 9.79
N SER A 114 10.27 4.17 8.93
CA SER A 114 10.04 5.56 9.35
C SER A 114 8.55 5.92 9.54
N PHE A 115 7.63 5.07 9.10
CA PHE A 115 6.20 5.40 9.00
C PHE A 115 5.43 5.38 10.32
N TRP A 116 6.03 4.89 11.42
CA TRP A 116 5.27 4.45 12.58
C TRP A 116 5.31 5.44 13.74
N ASP A 117 6.51 5.73 14.23
CA ASP A 117 6.72 6.53 15.42
C ASP A 117 7.14 7.94 15.02
N THR A 118 6.46 8.96 15.56
CA THR A 118 6.75 10.38 15.31
C THR A 118 6.69 10.81 13.83
N TYR A 119 6.00 10.05 12.97
CA TYR A 119 5.83 10.39 11.57
C TYR A 119 5.07 11.72 11.44
N GLN A 120 5.75 12.74 10.90
CA GLN A 120 5.27 14.13 10.89
C GLN A 120 4.86 14.65 12.30
N GLY A 121 5.48 14.12 13.35
CA GLY A 121 5.20 14.47 14.74
C GLY A 121 4.12 13.63 15.42
N TYR A 122 3.53 12.64 14.73
CA TYR A 122 2.45 11.80 15.26
C TYR A 122 2.85 10.32 15.35
N ASN A 123 2.22 9.58 16.26
CA ASN A 123 2.26 8.12 16.21
C ASN A 123 1.14 7.62 15.28
N VAL A 124 1.49 6.75 14.34
CA VAL A 124 0.54 6.21 13.35
C VAL A 124 -0.14 4.97 13.90
N ASP A 125 -1.47 4.97 13.92
CA ASP A 125 -2.29 3.84 14.40
C ASP A 125 -2.55 2.80 13.31
N ALA A 126 -2.68 3.23 12.07
CA ALA A 126 -2.87 2.36 10.91
C ALA A 126 -2.26 2.97 9.64
N VAL A 127 -1.86 2.11 8.71
CA VAL A 127 -1.34 2.51 7.39
C VAL A 127 -2.20 1.96 6.27
N ILE A 128 -2.46 2.79 5.25
CA ILE A 128 -3.09 2.38 3.99
C ILE A 128 -2.10 2.65 2.85
N HIS A 129 -1.62 1.58 2.22
CA HIS A 129 -0.86 1.69 0.98
C HIS A 129 -1.79 1.58 -0.21
N ILE A 130 -1.76 2.55 -1.12
CA ILE A 130 -2.53 2.51 -2.37
C ILE A 130 -1.60 2.09 -3.50
N GLY A 131 -2.00 1.11 -4.29
CA GLY A 131 -1.28 0.67 -5.49
C GLY A 131 -2.23 0.45 -6.65
N MET A 132 -1.76 0.64 -7.89
CA MET A 132 -2.58 0.34 -9.05
C MET A 132 -2.36 -1.09 -9.55
N THR A 133 -3.43 -1.73 -10.02
CA THR A 133 -3.38 -3.05 -10.69
C THR A 133 -4.10 -3.00 -12.04
N GLY A 134 -3.34 -2.98 -13.13
CA GLY A 134 -3.90 -3.09 -14.48
C GLY A 134 -3.99 -4.54 -14.98
N PRO A 135 -4.91 -4.87 -15.92
CA PRO A 135 -5.98 -4.05 -16.50
C PRO A 135 -7.34 -4.29 -15.83
N ARG A 136 -7.42 -4.23 -14.50
CA ARG A 136 -8.67 -4.50 -13.76
C ARG A 136 -9.52 -3.24 -13.66
N THR A 137 -10.84 -3.42 -13.59
CA THR A 137 -11.85 -2.33 -13.46
C THR A 137 -12.50 -2.29 -12.07
N PHE A 138 -12.04 -3.12 -11.14
CA PHE A 138 -12.57 -3.25 -9.79
C PHE A 138 -11.53 -2.83 -8.75
N TYR A 139 -11.99 -2.62 -7.53
CA TYR A 139 -11.19 -2.21 -6.40
C TYR A 139 -11.08 -3.35 -5.40
N GLN A 140 -9.93 -3.47 -4.73
CA GLN A 140 -9.75 -4.54 -3.76
C GLN A 140 -8.90 -4.12 -2.58
N ILE A 141 -9.15 -4.75 -1.43
CA ILE A 141 -8.25 -4.72 -0.28
C ILE A 141 -7.57 -6.08 -0.13
N GLU A 142 -6.31 -6.07 0.30
CA GLU A 142 -5.52 -7.30 0.42
C GLU A 142 -5.51 -7.84 1.85
N ARG A 143 -5.85 -9.13 2.02
CA ARG A 143 -5.87 -9.77 3.33
C ARG A 143 -4.47 -10.10 3.86
N ARG A 144 -3.55 -10.47 2.98
CA ARG A 144 -2.22 -10.96 3.35
C ARG A 144 -1.13 -10.49 2.41
N ALA A 145 0.10 -10.41 2.94
CA ALA A 145 1.32 -10.14 2.19
C ALA A 145 2.27 -11.35 2.26
N HIS A 146 3.24 -11.39 1.36
CA HIS A 146 4.10 -12.57 1.22
C HIS A 146 5.59 -12.27 1.16
N ARG A 147 6.40 -13.06 1.85
CA ARG A 147 7.84 -12.81 2.05
C ARG A 147 8.68 -12.97 0.78
N ARG A 148 8.22 -13.79 -0.16
CA ARG A 148 9.04 -14.36 -1.25
C ARG A 148 8.25 -14.49 -2.55
N GLY A 149 8.96 -14.69 -3.66
CA GLY A 149 8.39 -14.95 -4.98
C GLY A 149 8.48 -13.76 -5.94
N TYR A 150 9.24 -12.73 -5.58
CA TYR A 150 9.42 -11.53 -6.40
C TYR A 150 10.32 -11.82 -7.60
N ARG A 151 9.74 -11.77 -8.80
CA ARG A 151 10.41 -12.09 -10.08
C ARG A 151 10.39 -10.92 -11.07
N ILE A 152 9.74 -9.83 -10.71
CA ILE A 152 9.58 -8.65 -11.54
C ILE A 152 10.59 -7.62 -11.06
N VAL A 153 11.43 -7.15 -11.98
CA VAL A 153 12.38 -6.08 -11.69
C VAL A 153 11.66 -4.75 -11.48
N ASP A 154 12.20 -3.94 -10.59
CA ASP A 154 11.69 -2.62 -10.29
C ASP A 154 12.13 -1.58 -11.35
N VAL A 155 11.87 -0.30 -11.08
CA VAL A 155 12.19 0.80 -11.99
C VAL A 155 13.69 1.02 -12.24
N ASP A 156 14.57 0.46 -11.42
CA ASP A 156 16.02 0.43 -11.64
C ASP A 156 16.49 -0.89 -12.27
N LEU A 157 15.56 -1.70 -12.75
CA LEU A 157 15.83 -3.03 -13.29
C LEU A 157 16.43 -3.99 -12.25
N GLN A 158 16.12 -3.79 -10.97
CA GLN A 158 16.61 -4.61 -9.86
C GLN A 158 15.52 -5.52 -9.29
N LEU A 159 15.92 -6.74 -8.91
CA LEU A 159 15.14 -7.59 -8.00
C LEU A 159 15.45 -7.21 -6.55
N PRO A 160 14.72 -7.73 -5.55
CA PRO A 160 15.17 -7.63 -4.15
C PRO A 160 16.62 -8.09 -4.01
N GLU A 161 17.40 -7.42 -3.15
CA GLU A 161 18.81 -7.77 -2.88
C GLU A 161 18.94 -9.20 -2.33
N GLU A 162 17.88 -9.68 -1.69
CA GLU A 162 17.75 -11.00 -1.12
C GLU A 162 17.35 -12.06 -2.16
N GLY A 163 17.11 -11.64 -3.40
CA GLY A 163 16.68 -12.51 -4.50
C GLY A 163 15.21 -12.94 -4.40
N THR A 164 14.74 -13.68 -5.41
CA THR A 164 13.35 -14.11 -5.52
C THR A 164 12.86 -14.94 -4.32
N TYR A 165 13.73 -15.75 -3.71
CA TYR A 165 13.36 -16.66 -2.63
C TYR A 165 13.84 -16.17 -1.25
N GLY A 166 14.40 -14.96 -1.18
CA GLY A 166 15.05 -14.47 0.04
C GLY A 166 16.28 -15.30 0.41
N LYS A 167 16.72 -15.15 1.66
CA LYS A 167 17.89 -15.85 2.21
C LYS A 167 17.52 -16.63 3.49
N PRO A 168 16.77 -17.74 3.39
CA PRO A 168 16.32 -18.52 4.56
C PRO A 168 17.46 -18.94 5.49
N GLU A 169 18.61 -19.30 4.92
CA GLU A 169 19.77 -19.82 5.66
C GLU A 169 20.68 -18.73 6.22
N ASP A 170 20.37 -17.46 5.93
CA ASP A 170 21.15 -16.31 6.37
C ASP A 170 20.52 -15.75 7.67
N PRO A 171 21.12 -15.99 8.85
CA PRO A 171 20.60 -15.48 10.11
C PRO A 171 20.61 -13.94 10.19
N ASP A 172 21.43 -13.28 9.36
CA ASP A 172 21.49 -11.82 9.28
C ASP A 172 20.45 -11.25 8.30
N TRP A 173 19.72 -12.09 7.56
CA TRP A 173 18.62 -11.63 6.73
C TRP A 173 17.57 -10.98 7.61
N ILE A 174 17.16 -9.76 7.27
CA ILE A 174 16.14 -9.07 8.04
C ILE A 174 14.88 -9.92 8.21
N TRP A 175 14.46 -10.73 7.24
CA TRP A 175 13.27 -11.55 7.40
C TRP A 175 13.57 -13.02 7.74
N HIS A 176 14.75 -13.28 8.30
CA HIS A 176 15.02 -14.52 9.02
C HIS A 176 13.95 -14.74 10.09
N ASP A 177 13.46 -15.97 10.21
CA ASP A 177 12.36 -16.40 11.09
C ASP A 177 11.00 -15.67 10.96
N GLN A 178 10.83 -14.77 9.99
CA GLN A 178 9.53 -14.19 9.68
C GLN A 178 8.66 -15.22 8.93
N PRO A 179 7.33 -15.20 9.09
CA PRO A 179 6.46 -16.12 8.37
C PRO A 179 6.44 -15.81 6.87
N ASP A 180 6.18 -16.83 6.05
CA ASP A 180 6.10 -16.66 4.59
C ASP A 180 4.89 -15.83 4.15
N GLU A 181 3.83 -15.82 4.96
CA GLU A 181 2.64 -14.98 4.79
C GLU A 181 2.34 -14.25 6.09
N ILE A 182 1.99 -12.97 6.01
CA ILE A 182 1.52 -12.20 7.16
C ILE A 182 0.12 -11.66 6.84
N ILE A 183 -0.81 -11.88 7.76
CA ILE A 183 -2.17 -11.33 7.74
C ILE A 183 -2.17 -10.04 8.56
N SER A 184 -2.89 -9.02 8.08
CA SER A 184 -3.13 -7.79 8.84
C SER A 184 -3.90 -8.06 10.11
N ASP A 185 -3.64 -7.28 11.17
CA ASP A 185 -4.47 -7.32 12.38
C ASP A 185 -5.77 -6.51 12.26
N LEU A 186 -5.97 -5.82 11.13
CA LEU A 186 -7.28 -5.26 10.78
C LEU A 186 -8.25 -6.41 10.46
N ASP A 187 -9.49 -6.32 10.95
CA ASP A 187 -10.56 -7.24 10.55
C ASP A 187 -10.99 -6.94 9.10
N ILE A 188 -10.25 -7.49 8.13
CA ILE A 188 -10.44 -7.23 6.70
C ILE A 188 -11.86 -7.59 6.23
N ASP A 189 -12.51 -8.58 6.85
CA ASP A 189 -13.88 -8.97 6.53
C ASP A 189 -14.91 -7.94 7.03
N ASP A 190 -14.80 -7.47 8.27
CA ASP A 190 -15.66 -6.39 8.79
C ASP A 190 -15.40 -5.06 8.07
N VAL A 191 -14.12 -4.73 7.81
CA VAL A 191 -13.73 -3.55 7.03
C VAL A 191 -14.32 -3.60 5.63
N HIS A 192 -14.23 -4.73 4.92
CA HIS A 192 -14.80 -4.88 3.58
C HIS A 192 -16.32 -4.71 3.58
N LYS A 193 -17.01 -5.35 4.53
CA LYS A 193 -18.47 -5.22 4.69
C LYS A 193 -18.90 -3.77 4.89
N ARG A 194 -18.21 -3.03 5.77
CA ARG A 194 -18.47 -1.59 6.01
C ARG A 194 -18.15 -0.75 4.80
N TRP A 195 -17.02 -1.04 4.15
CA TRP A 195 -16.59 -0.31 2.96
C TRP A 195 -17.59 -0.42 1.82
N GLN A 196 -18.16 -1.62 1.61
CA GLN A 196 -19.31 -1.83 0.73
C GLN A 196 -20.55 -1.06 1.18
N ALA A 197 -20.87 -1.09 2.47
CA ALA A 197 -22.02 -0.41 3.04
C ALA A 197 -21.95 1.13 2.92
N HIS A 198 -20.73 1.70 2.89
CA HIS A 198 -20.47 3.13 2.73
C HIS A 198 -20.34 3.58 1.27
N SER A 199 -20.33 2.64 0.32
CA SER A 199 -20.07 2.91 -1.10
C SER A 199 -21.31 2.61 -1.97
N SER A 200 -21.30 3.08 -3.21
CA SER A 200 -22.37 2.73 -4.17
C SER A 200 -22.36 1.22 -4.46
N LYS A 201 -23.56 0.63 -4.54
CA LYS A 201 -23.75 -0.80 -4.87
C LYS A 201 -23.27 -1.18 -6.28
N ASP A 202 -23.12 -0.19 -7.15
CA ASP A 202 -22.64 -0.39 -8.52
C ASP A 202 -21.10 -0.52 -8.60
N ILE A 203 -20.40 -0.32 -7.49
CA ILE A 203 -18.94 -0.45 -7.42
C ILE A 203 -18.56 -1.87 -6.99
N ASP A 204 -17.69 -2.49 -7.78
CA ASP A 204 -17.12 -3.81 -7.50
C ASP A 204 -15.95 -3.70 -6.51
N LEU A 205 -16.24 -4.00 -5.24
CA LEU A 205 -15.30 -3.97 -4.12
C LEU A 205 -15.04 -5.39 -3.63
N ARG A 206 -13.78 -5.82 -3.61
CA ARG A 206 -13.39 -7.21 -3.30
C ARG A 206 -12.35 -7.32 -2.20
N ILE A 207 -12.25 -8.50 -1.62
CA ILE A 207 -11.07 -8.92 -0.86
C ILE A 207 -10.19 -9.77 -1.78
N SER A 208 -8.89 -9.52 -1.74
CA SER A 208 -7.89 -10.30 -2.46
C SER A 208 -6.93 -10.98 -1.47
N GLU A 209 -6.51 -12.19 -1.84
CA GLU A 209 -5.53 -12.99 -1.10
C GLU A 209 -4.11 -12.84 -1.64
N ASN A 210 -3.92 -12.10 -2.74
CA ASN A 210 -2.64 -12.03 -3.43
C ASN A 210 -2.41 -10.64 -4.07
N PRO A 211 -1.52 -9.82 -3.48
CA PRO A 211 -1.19 -8.49 -4.00
C PRO A 211 -0.28 -8.50 -5.24
N GLY A 212 0.15 -9.66 -5.75
CA GLY A 212 0.80 -9.77 -7.06
C GLY A 212 2.33 -9.79 -7.11
N ARG A 213 3.03 -10.14 -6.00
CA ARG A 213 4.50 -10.40 -5.95
C ARG A 213 5.36 -9.36 -6.69
N PHE A 214 4.99 -8.10 -6.56
CA PHE A 214 5.71 -6.91 -7.00
C PHE A 214 5.73 -5.89 -5.86
N LEU A 215 5.91 -4.59 -6.14
CA LEU A 215 6.07 -3.58 -5.10
C LEU A 215 4.84 -3.39 -4.22
N CYS A 216 3.63 -3.72 -4.71
CA CYS A 216 2.41 -3.75 -3.92
C CYS A 216 2.49 -4.76 -2.76
N ASP A 217 2.86 -6.01 -3.06
CA ASP A 217 3.06 -7.07 -2.06
C ASP A 217 4.30 -6.78 -1.20
N TRP A 218 5.35 -6.19 -1.79
CA TRP A 218 6.61 -5.86 -1.10
C TRP A 218 6.41 -4.83 0.00
N ILE A 219 5.81 -3.67 -0.30
CA ILE A 219 5.57 -2.66 0.74
C ILE A 219 4.64 -3.19 1.83
N TYR A 220 3.65 -4.00 1.43
CA TYR A 220 2.71 -4.58 2.40
C TYR A 220 3.44 -5.55 3.34
N TYR A 221 4.29 -6.42 2.81
CA TYR A 221 5.09 -7.34 3.61
C TYR A 221 6.12 -6.61 4.48
N CYS A 222 6.83 -5.62 3.93
CA CYS A 222 7.76 -4.77 4.69
C CYS A 222 7.08 -4.17 5.92
N SER A 223 5.90 -3.58 5.74
CA SER A 223 5.15 -2.91 6.80
C SER A 223 4.64 -3.91 7.85
N LEU A 224 4.03 -5.01 7.42
CA LEU A 224 3.53 -6.04 8.32
C LEU A 224 4.66 -6.74 9.10
N SER A 225 5.78 -7.06 8.44
CA SER A 225 6.95 -7.67 9.08
C SER A 225 7.64 -6.73 10.05
N HIS A 226 7.75 -5.44 9.72
CA HIS A 226 8.30 -4.44 10.64
C HIS A 226 7.51 -4.41 11.96
N LEU A 227 6.18 -4.32 11.87
CA LEU A 227 5.30 -4.31 13.04
C LEU A 227 5.34 -5.64 13.81
N LEU A 228 5.38 -6.77 13.10
CA LEU A 228 5.48 -8.09 13.71
C LEU A 228 6.73 -8.22 14.59
N LYS A 229 7.90 -7.84 14.06
CA LYS A 229 9.16 -7.85 14.82
C LYS A 229 9.15 -6.93 16.02
N ALA A 230 8.52 -5.76 15.86
CA ALA A 230 8.37 -4.80 16.95
C ALA A 230 7.32 -5.22 17.98
N SER A 231 6.68 -6.38 17.82
CA SER A 231 5.55 -6.83 18.66
C SER A 231 4.42 -5.80 18.73
N ARG A 232 4.17 -5.10 17.62
CA ARG A 232 3.12 -4.09 17.48
C ARG A 232 1.93 -4.63 16.68
N PRO A 233 0.71 -4.10 16.91
CA PRO A 233 -0.44 -4.42 16.07
C PRO A 233 -0.14 -4.13 14.59
N LYS A 234 -0.32 -5.13 13.74
CA LYS A 234 -0.02 -5.10 12.30
C LYS A 234 -1.15 -4.45 11.51
N LYS A 235 -1.52 -3.22 11.87
CA LYS A 235 -2.67 -2.50 11.33
C LYS A 235 -2.34 -1.84 9.99
N VAL A 236 -2.23 -2.67 8.95
CA VAL A 236 -1.89 -2.21 7.60
C VAL A 236 -2.94 -2.72 6.62
N CYS A 237 -3.43 -1.85 5.74
CA CYS A 237 -4.30 -2.22 4.63
C CYS A 237 -3.58 -1.91 3.33
N PHE A 238 -3.72 -2.79 2.34
CA PHE A 238 -3.31 -2.49 0.98
C PHE A 238 -4.54 -2.33 0.09
N PHE A 239 -4.65 -1.19 -0.57
CA PHE A 239 -5.77 -0.81 -1.42
C PHE A 239 -5.36 -0.77 -2.88
N HIS A 240 -5.82 -1.75 -3.63
CA HIS A 240 -5.60 -1.83 -5.07
C HIS A 240 -6.70 -1.10 -5.84
N VAL A 241 -6.26 -0.18 -6.71
CA VAL A 241 -7.13 0.62 -7.59
C VAL A 241 -6.92 0.25 -9.06
N PRO A 242 -7.92 0.48 -9.93
CA PRO A 242 -7.75 0.41 -11.38
C PRO A 242 -6.62 1.32 -11.87
N CYS A 243 -6.04 1.00 -13.03
CA CYS A 243 -5.00 1.81 -13.66
C CYS A 243 -5.53 3.05 -14.41
N ASP A 244 -6.85 3.23 -14.48
CA ASP A 244 -7.46 4.44 -15.06
C ASP A 244 -7.16 5.66 -14.18
N ALA A 245 -6.41 6.61 -14.73
CA ALA A 245 -6.04 7.86 -14.09
C ALA A 245 -6.90 9.07 -14.56
N SER A 246 -8.05 8.82 -15.20
CA SER A 246 -9.01 9.87 -15.50
C SER A 246 -9.48 10.57 -14.22
N GLU A 247 -9.82 11.85 -14.31
CA GLU A 247 -10.34 12.64 -13.18
C GLU A 247 -11.53 11.95 -12.50
N ARG A 248 -12.41 11.32 -13.30
CA ARG A 248 -13.53 10.53 -12.80
C ARG A 248 -13.05 9.34 -11.94
N SER A 249 -12.11 8.55 -12.44
CA SER A 249 -11.59 7.38 -11.69
C SER A 249 -10.80 7.81 -10.45
N VAL A 250 -10.01 8.87 -10.53
CA VAL A 250 -9.27 9.42 -9.37
C VAL A 250 -10.26 9.93 -8.31
N SER A 251 -11.28 10.69 -8.70
CA SER A 251 -12.31 11.19 -7.79
C SER A 251 -13.07 10.04 -7.11
N GLN A 252 -13.45 9.01 -7.88
CA GLN A 252 -14.08 7.81 -7.34
C GLN A 252 -13.14 7.06 -6.39
N GLY A 253 -11.87 6.88 -6.76
CA GLY A 253 -10.87 6.25 -5.90
C GLY A 253 -10.65 7.00 -4.60
N ARG A 254 -10.72 8.34 -4.60
CA ARG A 254 -10.64 9.19 -3.40
C ARG A 254 -11.85 9.00 -2.49
N GLU A 255 -13.06 8.97 -3.06
CA GLU A 255 -14.27 8.67 -2.30
C GLU A 255 -14.18 7.28 -1.65
N LEU A 256 -13.74 6.27 -2.41
CA LEU A 256 -13.58 4.91 -1.92
C LEU A 256 -12.49 4.81 -0.85
N ALA A 257 -11.39 5.55 -0.97
CA ALA A 257 -10.34 5.62 0.05
C ALA A 257 -10.86 6.21 1.37
N LEU A 258 -11.64 7.30 1.30
CA LEU A 258 -12.27 7.89 2.49
C LEU A 258 -13.28 6.94 3.15
N ASN A 259 -14.06 6.23 2.35
CA ASN A 259 -15.01 5.23 2.86
C ASN A 259 -14.29 4.04 3.50
N MET A 260 -13.13 3.64 2.97
CA MET A 260 -12.29 2.59 3.56
C MET A 260 -11.62 3.05 4.86
N ILE A 261 -11.11 4.29 4.93
CA ILE A 261 -10.59 4.87 6.18
C ILE A 261 -11.68 4.87 7.26
N ARG A 262 -12.91 5.26 6.89
CA ARG A 262 -14.07 5.19 7.80
C ARG A 262 -14.36 3.77 8.25
N ALA A 263 -14.38 2.81 7.34
CA ALA A 263 -14.60 1.40 7.65
C ALA A 263 -13.57 0.84 8.63
N ILE A 264 -12.28 1.17 8.44
CA ILE A 264 -11.19 0.81 9.34
C ILE A 264 -11.42 1.43 10.72
N ALA A 265 -11.72 2.74 10.78
CA ALA A 265 -11.95 3.44 12.04
C ALA A 265 -13.12 2.83 12.84
N GLU A 266 -14.25 2.57 12.18
CA GLU A 266 -15.42 1.97 12.82
C GLU A 266 -15.15 0.54 13.32
N SER A 267 -14.45 -0.26 12.53
CA SER A 267 -14.08 -1.63 12.91
C SER A 267 -13.20 -1.62 14.17
N GLU A 268 -12.18 -0.75 14.18
CA GLU A 268 -11.25 -0.61 15.30
C GLU A 268 -11.91 -0.09 16.58
N VAL A 269 -12.80 0.90 16.48
CA VAL A 269 -13.54 1.43 17.64
C VAL A 269 -14.41 0.34 18.27
N LEU A 270 -15.16 -0.42 17.45
CA LEU A 270 -16.01 -1.49 17.95
C LEU A 270 -15.20 -2.65 18.53
N LEU A 271 -14.05 -2.99 17.95
CA LEU A 271 -13.15 -3.99 18.50
C LEU A 271 -12.61 -3.57 19.87
N LYS A 272 -12.26 -2.29 20.05
CA LYS A 272 -11.86 -1.74 21.36
C LYS A 272 -12.99 -1.81 22.39
N GLN A 273 -14.21 -1.41 22.00
CA GLN A 273 -15.39 -1.46 22.88
C GLN A 273 -15.71 -2.88 23.35
N LYS A 274 -15.73 -3.86 22.43
CA LYS A 274 -15.93 -5.28 22.77
C LYS A 274 -14.87 -5.80 23.74
N LYS A 275 -13.60 -5.43 23.56
CA LYS A 275 -12.51 -5.82 24.48
C LYS A 275 -12.69 -5.19 25.86
N SER A 276 -13.11 -3.93 25.95
CA SER A 276 -13.37 -3.30 27.25
C SER A 276 -14.56 -3.93 27.99
N GLU A 277 -15.62 -4.32 27.27
CA GLU A 277 -16.77 -5.00 27.85
C GLU A 277 -16.40 -6.39 28.38
N GLN A 278 -15.65 -7.18 27.61
CA GLN A 278 -15.18 -8.50 28.03
C GLN A 278 -14.30 -8.42 29.29
N ASN A 279 -13.34 -7.49 29.32
CA ASN A 279 -12.45 -7.33 30.47
C ASN A 279 -13.15 -6.77 31.72
N GLY A 280 -14.24 -6.00 31.55
CA GLY A 280 -15.03 -5.47 32.66
C GLY A 280 -16.03 -6.46 33.26
N THR A 281 -16.25 -7.61 32.62
CA THR A 281 -17.15 -8.67 33.12
C THR A 281 -16.41 -9.75 33.93
N GLU A 282 -15.07 -9.72 33.94
CA GLU A 282 -14.21 -10.67 34.67
C GLU A 282 -13.70 -10.15 36.04
N THR A 283 -14.19 -9.00 36.50
CA THR A 283 -13.91 -8.41 37.84
C THR A 283 -15.15 -8.39 38.71
#